data_AF-A0A973TUX2-F1
#
_entry.id   AF-A0A973TUX2-F1
#
_cell.length_a   1.000
_cell.length_b   1.000
_cell.length_c   1.000
_cell.angle_alpha   90.00
_cell.angle_beta   90.00
_cell.angle_gamma   90.00
#
_symmetry.space_group_name_H-M   'P 1'
#
loop_
_entity.id
_entity.type
_entity.pdbx_description
1 polymer ?
#
loop_
_entity_poly.entity_id
_entity_poly.type
_entity_poly.pdbx_seq_one_letter_code
_entity_poly.pdbx_strand_id
1 'polypeptide(L)'
;MKRFLRDNGLGLVFGLLCLATLVGQAFSGNAELNDHRLTDGGDPIGFWQYVTSSDFAVDVAENWQSEYLQFFLFIFATVWLIQRGSPESKPVDRMGAESDEDQLLGAHVKEESPPWAKAGGWRTALYSNSLGLVMLGLFIGSWLAQSIAGRSAYNNDQLNTFQDTVGWWDYVLSADFWNRSLQNWQSEFLAIGSMVVLSVYLRQRGSPESKPVGTPHHSTDESG
;
A
#
# COMPACT_ATOMS: atom_id res chain seq x y z
N MET A 1 -0.60 23.84 -18.80
CA MET A 1 0.20 23.63 -17.56
C MET A 1 -0.59 23.92 -16.28
N LYS A 2 -1.09 25.14 -16.04
CA LYS A 2 -1.84 25.47 -14.80
C LYS A 2 -3.04 24.56 -14.53
N ARG A 3 -3.82 24.21 -15.56
CA ARG A 3 -4.97 23.29 -15.43
C ARG A 3 -4.55 21.86 -15.07
N PHE A 4 -3.53 21.31 -15.75
CA PHE A 4 -3.01 19.98 -15.43
C PHE A 4 -2.49 19.88 -13.98
N LEU A 5 -1.69 20.85 -13.54
CA LEU A 5 -1.16 20.88 -12.17
C LEU A 5 -2.27 21.00 -11.12
N ARG A 6 -3.30 21.80 -11.40
CA ARG A 6 -4.46 21.94 -10.50
C ARG A 6 -5.29 20.66 -10.45
N ASP A 7 -5.60 20.09 -11.62
CA ASP A 7 -6.50 18.94 -11.75
C ASP A 7 -5.80 17.63 -11.33
N ASN A 8 -4.46 17.60 -11.21
CA ASN A 8 -3.66 16.45 -10.75
C ASN A 8 -2.82 16.75 -9.49
N GLY A 9 -3.14 17.83 -8.77
CA GLY A 9 -2.29 18.34 -7.69
C GLY A 9 -2.05 17.32 -6.58
N LEU A 10 -3.07 16.54 -6.20
CA LEU A 10 -2.96 15.53 -5.15
C LEU A 10 -1.93 14.45 -5.52
N GLY A 11 -2.08 13.81 -6.69
CA GLY A 11 -1.15 12.78 -7.15
C GLY A 11 0.27 13.31 -7.38
N LEU A 12 0.42 14.52 -7.91
CA LEU A 12 1.74 15.13 -8.11
C LEU A 12 2.45 15.44 -6.79
N VAL A 13 1.75 16.00 -5.81
CA VAL A 13 2.34 16.33 -4.50
C VAL A 13 2.75 15.07 -3.77
N PHE A 14 1.87 14.07 -3.66
CA PHE A 14 2.22 12.81 -2.99
C PHE A 14 3.30 12.02 -3.75
N GLY A 15 3.29 12.05 -5.08
CA GLY A 15 4.38 11.48 -5.88
C GLY A 15 5.72 12.17 -5.63
N LEU A 16 5.75 13.50 -5.53
CA LEU A 16 6.96 14.25 -5.19
C LEU A 16 7.43 13.99 -3.76
N LEU A 17 6.52 13.90 -2.80
CA LEU A 17 6.84 13.54 -1.41
C LEU A 17 7.43 12.13 -1.32
N CYS A 18 6.86 11.17 -2.04
CA CYS A 18 7.40 9.81 -2.16
C CYS A 18 8.82 9.82 -2.76
N LEU A 19 9.04 10.54 -3.87
CA LEU A 19 10.39 10.64 -4.45
C LEU A 19 11.38 11.33 -3.51
N ALA A 20 10.98 12.40 -2.84
CA ALA A 20 11.83 13.13 -1.90
C ALA A 20 12.22 12.26 -0.70
N THR A 21 11.27 11.49 -0.15
CA THR A 21 11.53 10.57 0.96
C THR A 21 12.36 9.37 0.53
N LEU A 22 12.15 8.82 -0.66
CA LEU A 22 12.98 7.74 -1.22
C LEU A 22 14.44 8.18 -1.42
N VAL A 23 14.65 9.41 -1.93
CA VAL A 23 15.99 10.00 -2.04
C VAL A 23 16.59 10.23 -0.65
N GLY A 24 15.82 10.74 0.31
CA GLY A 24 16.26 10.91 1.69
C GLY A 24 16.66 9.58 2.34
N GLN A 25 15.87 8.52 2.15
CA GLN A 25 16.14 7.16 2.59
C GLN A 25 17.43 6.61 1.95
N ALA A 26 17.64 6.86 0.65
CA ALA A 26 18.85 6.43 -0.04
C ALA A 26 20.13 7.04 0.56
N PHE A 27 20.11 8.34 0.88
CA PHE A 27 21.26 9.00 1.51
C PHE A 27 21.46 8.59 2.96
N SER A 28 20.39 8.58 3.76
CA SER A 28 20.46 8.22 5.18
C SER A 28 20.87 6.76 5.39
N GLY A 29 20.27 5.83 4.65
CA GLY A 29 20.62 4.41 4.74
C GLY A 29 22.03 4.11 4.21
N ASN A 30 22.54 4.83 3.21
CA ASN A 30 23.94 4.69 2.79
C ASN A 30 24.89 5.12 3.91
N ALA A 31 24.57 6.21 4.62
CA ALA A 31 25.36 6.68 5.75
C ALA A 31 25.31 5.68 6.91
N GLU A 32 24.13 5.20 7.29
CA GLU A 32 23.94 4.20 8.35
C GLU A 32 24.71 2.91 8.06
N LEU A 33 24.58 2.36 6.84
CA LEU A 33 25.29 1.15 6.46
C LEU A 33 26.81 1.34 6.48
N ASN A 34 27.31 2.51 6.10
CA ASN A 34 28.74 2.82 6.15
C ASN A 34 29.24 2.99 7.60
N ASP A 35 28.44 3.57 8.50
CA ASP A 35 28.76 3.66 9.93
C ASP A 35 28.87 2.26 10.57
N HIS A 36 27.95 1.35 10.22
CA HIS A 36 28.01 -0.05 10.65
C HIS A 36 29.26 -0.74 10.11
N ARG A 37 29.54 -0.62 8.80
CA ARG A 37 30.74 -1.22 8.20
C ARG A 37 32.03 -0.72 8.83
N LEU A 38 32.16 0.59 9.06
CA LEU A 38 33.35 1.16 9.70
C LEU A 38 33.52 0.66 11.13
N THR A 39 32.41 0.49 11.87
CA THR A 39 32.41 -0.07 13.24
C THR A 39 32.89 -1.51 13.25
N ASP A 40 32.48 -2.30 12.25
CA ASP A 40 32.86 -3.71 12.09
C ASP A 40 34.21 -3.90 11.37
N GLY A 41 34.95 -2.82 11.09
CA GLY A 41 36.26 -2.84 10.45
C GLY A 41 36.26 -3.07 8.94
N GLY A 42 35.09 -2.96 8.29
CA GLY A 42 34.90 -3.01 6.85
C GLY A 42 35.06 -1.64 6.17
N ASP A 43 35.22 -1.68 4.84
CA ASP A 43 35.32 -0.47 4.02
C ASP A 43 33.93 0.09 3.67
N PRO A 44 33.78 1.43 3.61
CA PRO A 44 32.53 2.05 3.18
C PRO A 44 32.24 1.75 1.70
N ILE A 45 30.96 1.67 1.35
CA ILE A 45 30.50 1.50 -0.03
C ILE A 45 30.01 2.83 -0.62
N GLY A 46 30.15 2.96 -1.93
CA GLY A 46 29.66 4.12 -2.67
C GLY A 46 28.13 4.17 -2.74
N PHE A 47 27.58 5.37 -2.89
CA PHE A 47 26.13 5.60 -2.94
C PHE A 47 25.40 4.74 -3.98
N TRP A 48 25.92 4.65 -5.20
CA TRP A 48 25.27 3.85 -6.26
C TRP A 48 25.32 2.36 -5.97
N GLN A 49 26.38 1.89 -5.31
CA GLN A 49 26.47 0.50 -4.88
C GLN A 49 25.41 0.18 -3.81
N TYR A 50 25.15 1.13 -2.91
CA TYR A 50 24.09 1.00 -1.90
C TYR A 50 22.69 0.98 -2.52
N VAL A 51 22.37 1.90 -3.42
CA VAL A 51 21.03 1.95 -4.06
C VAL A 51 20.71 0.67 -4.85
N THR A 52 21.73 -0.05 -5.34
CA THR A 52 21.55 -1.35 -5.99
C THR A 52 21.76 -2.55 -5.07
N SER A 53 21.94 -2.34 -3.76
CA SER A 53 22.19 -3.41 -2.79
C SER A 53 20.90 -4.09 -2.33
N SER A 54 21.06 -5.27 -1.72
CA SER A 54 19.96 -5.97 -1.07
C SER A 54 19.37 -5.21 0.11
N ASP A 55 20.18 -4.42 0.82
CA ASP A 55 19.77 -3.64 2.00
C ASP A 55 18.75 -2.58 1.59
N PHE A 56 19.08 -1.75 0.60
CA PHE A 56 18.15 -0.74 0.11
C PHE A 56 16.89 -1.37 -0.52
N ALA A 57 17.08 -2.44 -1.32
CA ALA A 57 15.96 -3.11 -1.97
C ALA A 57 14.98 -3.73 -0.97
N VAL A 58 15.49 -4.35 0.11
CA VAL A 58 14.61 -4.93 1.12
C VAL A 58 13.85 -3.83 1.84
N ASP A 59 14.52 -2.78 2.33
CA ASP A 59 13.88 -1.70 3.09
C ASP A 59 12.77 -0.99 2.32
N VAL A 60 12.97 -0.73 1.02
CA VAL A 60 11.94 -0.14 0.16
C VAL A 60 10.79 -1.12 -0.05
N ALA A 61 11.10 -2.39 -0.34
CA ALA A 61 10.09 -3.41 -0.59
C ALA A 61 9.23 -3.71 0.64
N GLU A 62 9.79 -3.67 1.86
CA GLU A 62 9.06 -3.91 3.11
C GLU A 62 7.94 -2.90 3.34
N ASN A 63 8.23 -1.63 3.06
CA ASN A 63 7.26 -0.54 3.19
C ASN A 63 6.19 -0.64 2.10
N TRP A 64 6.61 -0.87 0.85
CA TRP A 64 5.67 -0.89 -0.27
C TRP A 64 4.69 -2.06 -0.17
N GLN A 65 5.15 -3.23 0.27
CA GLN A 65 4.25 -4.37 0.36
C GLN A 65 3.16 -4.18 1.40
N SER A 66 3.44 -3.54 2.55
CA SER A 66 2.41 -3.34 3.58
C SER A 66 1.35 -2.37 3.11
N GLU A 67 1.76 -1.29 2.46
CA GLU A 67 0.87 -0.29 1.87
C GLU A 67 -0.05 -0.91 0.82
N TYR A 68 0.49 -1.71 -0.11
CA TYR A 68 -0.34 -2.38 -1.12
C TYR A 68 -1.24 -3.47 -0.53
N LEU A 69 -0.77 -4.19 0.49
CA LEU A 69 -1.61 -5.16 1.22
C LEU A 69 -2.78 -4.44 1.90
N GLN A 70 -2.51 -3.31 2.57
CA GLN A 70 -3.52 -2.48 3.21
C GLN A 70 -4.60 -2.09 2.22
N PHE A 71 -4.23 -1.48 1.09
CA PHE A 71 -5.20 -1.06 0.08
C PHE A 71 -5.96 -2.24 -0.52
N PHE A 72 -5.27 -3.35 -0.84
CA PHE A 72 -5.93 -4.56 -1.32
C PHE A 72 -6.98 -5.06 -0.33
N LEU A 73 -6.61 -5.28 0.93
CA LEU A 73 -7.53 -5.76 1.95
C LEU A 73 -8.66 -4.76 2.18
N PHE A 74 -8.37 -3.47 2.24
CA PHE A 74 -9.37 -2.44 2.46
C PHE A 74 -10.40 -2.37 1.31
N ILE A 75 -9.94 -2.39 0.06
CA ILE A 75 -10.82 -2.40 -1.14
C ILE A 75 -11.75 -3.62 -1.13
N PHE A 76 -11.25 -4.81 -0.83
CA PHE A 76 -12.09 -6.02 -0.82
C PHE A 76 -12.96 -6.13 0.45
N ALA A 77 -12.44 -5.73 1.60
CA ALA A 77 -13.16 -5.79 2.87
C ALA A 77 -14.38 -4.85 2.86
N THR A 78 -14.22 -3.62 2.39
CA THR A 78 -15.29 -2.60 2.36
C THR A 78 -16.47 -2.97 1.46
N VAL A 79 -16.32 -3.96 0.56
CA VAL A 79 -17.45 -4.53 -0.19
C VAL A 79 -18.43 -5.27 0.74
N TRP A 80 -17.96 -5.90 1.81
CA TRP A 80 -18.76 -6.80 2.66
C TRP A 80 -18.80 -6.42 4.13
N LEU A 81 -17.79 -5.71 4.63
CA LEU A 81 -17.68 -5.26 6.00
C LEU A 81 -18.13 -3.81 6.11
N ILE A 82 -19.05 -3.55 7.05
CA ILE A 82 -19.67 -2.23 7.22
C ILE A 82 -19.33 -1.66 8.59
N GLN A 83 -18.83 -0.42 8.60
CA GLN A 83 -18.67 0.40 9.79
C GLN A 83 -19.67 1.54 9.76
N ARG A 84 -20.76 1.42 10.53
CA ARG A 84 -21.79 2.46 10.59
C ARG A 84 -21.19 3.79 11.04
N GLY A 85 -21.49 4.85 10.30
CA GLY A 85 -21.06 6.20 10.61
C GLY A 85 -19.71 6.61 10.00
N SER A 86 -18.96 5.68 9.42
CA SER A 86 -17.66 5.97 8.81
C SER A 86 -17.83 6.40 7.35
N PRO A 87 -17.24 7.52 6.89
CA PRO A 87 -17.21 7.88 5.47
C PRO A 87 -16.41 6.87 4.63
N GLU A 88 -15.57 6.06 5.27
CA GLU A 88 -14.75 5.00 4.67
C GLU A 88 -15.54 3.71 4.42
N SER A 89 -16.84 3.70 4.72
CA SER A 89 -17.71 2.55 4.59
C SER A 89 -18.98 2.96 3.87
N LYS A 90 -19.59 2.03 3.15
CA LYS A 90 -20.90 2.23 2.52
C LYS A 90 -22.05 2.02 3.51
N PRO A 91 -23.25 2.54 3.23
CA PRO A 91 -24.39 2.28 4.08
C PRO A 91 -24.81 0.80 4.05
N VAL A 92 -25.49 0.35 5.12
CA VAL A 92 -25.79 -1.07 5.38
C VAL A 92 -26.62 -1.71 4.26
N ASP A 93 -27.51 -0.95 3.65
CA ASP A 93 -28.40 -1.37 2.56
C ASP A 93 -27.68 -1.56 1.22
N ARG A 94 -26.44 -1.05 1.07
CA ARG A 94 -25.59 -1.26 -0.13
C ARG A 94 -24.49 -2.30 0.07
N MET A 95 -24.60 -3.15 1.10
CA MET A 95 -23.64 -4.25 1.33
C MET A 95 -23.55 -5.19 0.12
N GLY A 96 -22.34 -5.63 -0.24
CA GLY A 96 -22.07 -6.53 -1.38
C GLY A 96 -21.60 -5.83 -2.67
N ALA A 97 -21.60 -6.55 -3.79
CA ALA A 97 -21.10 -6.03 -5.08
C ALA A 97 -22.03 -4.99 -5.76
N GLU A 98 -23.16 -4.67 -5.13
CA GLU A 98 -24.25 -3.85 -5.68
C GLU A 98 -24.85 -4.44 -6.96
N SER A 99 -25.89 -3.80 -7.51
CA SER A 99 -26.53 -4.26 -8.74
C SER A 99 -25.80 -3.78 -9.98
N ASP A 100 -26.03 -4.43 -11.13
CA ASP A 100 -25.53 -3.95 -12.43
C ASP A 100 -26.04 -2.53 -12.75
N GLU A 101 -27.20 -2.14 -12.23
CA GLU A 101 -27.74 -0.78 -12.38
C GLU A 101 -26.90 0.24 -11.61
N ASP A 102 -26.61 -0.04 -10.34
CA ASP A 102 -25.79 0.84 -9.49
C ASP A 102 -24.37 0.97 -10.03
N GLN A 103 -23.83 -0.13 -10.58
CA GLN A 103 -22.47 -0.21 -11.14
C GLN A 103 -22.38 0.19 -12.62
N LEU A 104 -23.50 0.61 -13.24
CA LEU A 104 -23.58 1.03 -14.64
C LEU A 104 -23.06 -0.02 -15.64
N LEU A 105 -23.44 -1.28 -15.44
CA LEU A 105 -23.08 -2.43 -16.25
C LEU A 105 -24.24 -2.91 -17.14
N GLY A 106 -23.93 -3.72 -18.16
CA GLY A 106 -24.91 -4.34 -19.03
C GLY A 106 -25.85 -3.33 -19.72
N ALA A 107 -27.15 -3.45 -19.46
CA ALA A 107 -28.17 -2.57 -20.04
C ALA A 107 -28.15 -1.14 -19.47
N HIS A 108 -27.45 -0.90 -18.36
CA HIS A 108 -27.39 0.38 -17.64
C HIS A 108 -26.16 1.22 -18.00
N VAL A 109 -25.38 0.76 -18.97
CA VAL A 109 -24.17 1.45 -19.42
C VAL A 109 -24.50 2.78 -20.09
N LYS A 110 -23.70 3.82 -19.81
CA LYS A 110 -23.85 5.17 -20.37
C LYS A 110 -22.93 5.40 -21.58
N GLU A 111 -23.22 6.45 -22.35
CA GLU A 111 -22.43 6.83 -23.53
C GLU A 111 -20.95 7.05 -23.18
N GLU A 112 -20.68 7.68 -22.04
CA GLU A 112 -19.32 7.96 -21.55
C GLU A 112 -18.67 6.78 -20.81
N SER A 113 -19.38 5.66 -20.60
CA SER A 113 -18.81 4.52 -19.85
C SER A 113 -17.61 3.89 -20.57
N PRO A 114 -16.62 3.38 -19.81
CA PRO A 114 -15.42 2.77 -20.39
C PRO A 114 -15.71 1.58 -21.33
N PRO A 115 -14.89 1.35 -22.36
CA PRO A 115 -15.11 0.25 -23.32
C PRO A 115 -15.19 -1.14 -22.68
N TRP A 116 -14.43 -1.40 -21.61
CA TRP A 116 -14.45 -2.71 -20.94
C TRP A 116 -15.69 -2.89 -20.03
N ALA A 117 -16.33 -1.82 -19.58
CA ALA A 117 -17.65 -1.89 -18.94
C ALA A 117 -18.76 -2.24 -19.97
N LYS A 118 -18.61 -1.76 -21.22
CA LYS A 118 -19.52 -2.06 -22.35
C LYS A 118 -19.36 -3.47 -22.92
N ALA A 119 -18.19 -4.10 -22.73
CA ALA A 119 -17.81 -5.32 -23.45
C ALA A 119 -18.57 -6.59 -22.99
N GLY A 120 -19.05 -6.62 -21.75
CA GLY A 120 -19.61 -7.81 -21.12
C GLY A 120 -18.59 -8.93 -20.86
N GLY A 121 -19.08 -10.01 -20.25
CA GLY A 121 -18.30 -11.24 -20.02
C GLY A 121 -17.03 -11.03 -19.20
N TRP A 122 -15.96 -11.77 -19.55
CA TRP A 122 -14.72 -11.77 -18.77
C TRP A 122 -13.97 -10.43 -18.78
N ARG A 123 -14.13 -9.61 -19.84
CA ARG A 123 -13.49 -8.28 -19.93
C ARG A 123 -14.06 -7.34 -18.89
N THR A 124 -15.39 -7.30 -18.78
CA THR A 124 -16.07 -6.53 -17.73
C THR A 124 -15.71 -7.08 -16.36
N ALA A 125 -15.74 -8.40 -16.16
CA ALA A 125 -15.35 -9.00 -14.88
C ALA A 125 -13.92 -8.62 -14.45
N LEU A 126 -12.95 -8.65 -15.37
CA LEU A 126 -11.57 -8.22 -15.10
C LEU A 126 -11.49 -6.72 -14.80
N TYR A 127 -12.21 -5.89 -15.56
CA TYR A 127 -12.24 -4.44 -15.34
C TYR A 127 -12.87 -4.07 -14.00
N SER A 128 -14.00 -4.69 -13.64
CA SER A 128 -14.71 -4.48 -12.38
C SER A 128 -13.89 -4.83 -11.15
N ASN A 129 -12.87 -5.70 -11.30
CA ASN A 129 -11.97 -6.09 -10.21
C ASN A 129 -10.55 -5.52 -10.38
N SER A 130 -10.31 -4.69 -11.40
CA SER A 130 -8.95 -4.32 -11.82
C SER A 130 -8.17 -3.56 -10.75
N LEU A 131 -8.80 -2.65 -10.01
CA LEU A 131 -8.14 -1.90 -8.93
C LEU A 131 -7.60 -2.85 -7.86
N GLY A 132 -8.46 -3.74 -7.34
CA GLY A 132 -8.07 -4.73 -6.34
C GLY A 132 -6.99 -5.70 -6.87
N LEU A 133 -7.11 -6.15 -8.13
CA LEU A 133 -6.11 -7.03 -8.75
C LEU A 133 -4.75 -6.35 -8.95
N VAL A 134 -4.72 -5.06 -9.29
CA VAL A 134 -3.47 -4.28 -9.37
C VAL A 134 -2.84 -4.16 -7.99
N MET A 135 -3.61 -3.82 -6.96
CA MET A 135 -3.09 -3.75 -5.59
C MET A 135 -2.54 -5.11 -5.12
N LEU A 136 -3.26 -6.20 -5.39
CA LEU A 136 -2.77 -7.56 -5.09
C LEU A 136 -1.48 -7.90 -5.83
N GLY A 137 -1.41 -7.56 -7.13
CA GLY A 137 -0.23 -7.81 -7.94
C GLY A 137 0.99 -7.03 -7.45
N LEU A 138 0.81 -5.76 -7.07
CA LEU A 138 1.86 -4.93 -6.50
C LEU A 138 2.31 -5.44 -5.12
N PHE A 139 1.37 -5.87 -4.27
CA PHE A 139 1.66 -6.54 -2.99
C PHE A 139 2.49 -7.82 -3.21
N ILE A 140 2.04 -8.75 -4.06
CA ILE A 140 2.76 -10.00 -4.31
C ILE A 140 4.15 -9.70 -4.90
N GLY A 141 4.25 -8.76 -5.83
CA GLY A 141 5.51 -8.37 -6.45
C GLY A 141 6.51 -7.77 -5.45
N SER A 142 6.06 -6.85 -4.61
CA SER A 142 6.89 -6.21 -3.58
C SER A 142 7.24 -7.18 -2.44
N TRP A 143 6.30 -8.01 -1.99
CA TRP A 143 6.56 -9.03 -0.97
C TRP A 143 7.54 -10.11 -1.47
N LEU A 144 7.46 -10.49 -2.75
CA LEU A 144 8.46 -11.35 -3.38
C LEU A 144 9.82 -10.66 -3.46
N ALA A 145 9.88 -9.39 -3.87
CA ALA A 145 11.12 -8.62 -3.90
C ALA A 145 11.75 -8.52 -2.50
N GLN A 146 10.96 -8.22 -1.47
CA GLN A 146 11.37 -8.27 -0.07
C GLN A 146 11.89 -9.66 0.30
N SER A 147 11.22 -10.74 -0.07
CA SER A 147 11.67 -12.09 0.28
C SER A 147 13.04 -12.45 -0.33
N ILE A 148 13.32 -11.97 -1.55
CA ILE A 148 14.56 -12.24 -2.27
C ILE A 148 15.69 -11.35 -1.73
N ALA A 149 15.44 -10.04 -1.64
CA ALA A 149 16.40 -9.08 -1.13
C ALA A 149 16.71 -9.34 0.35
N GLY A 150 15.69 -9.61 1.15
CA GLY A 150 15.79 -9.94 2.56
C GLY A 150 16.59 -11.21 2.81
N ARG A 151 16.41 -12.27 1.99
CA ARG A 151 17.27 -13.46 2.08
C ARG A 151 18.74 -13.11 1.84
N SER A 152 19.02 -12.25 0.87
CA SER A 152 20.39 -11.81 0.57
C SER A 152 20.99 -11.02 1.74
N ALA A 153 20.23 -10.09 2.33
CA ALA A 153 20.65 -9.34 3.51
C ALA A 153 20.88 -10.26 4.71
N TYR A 154 19.92 -11.14 5.01
CA TYR A 154 20.01 -12.14 6.08
C TYR A 154 21.25 -13.03 5.91
N ASN A 155 21.51 -13.53 4.70
CA ASN A 155 22.70 -14.34 4.45
C ASN A 155 24.01 -13.56 4.58
N ASN A 156 24.03 -12.25 4.28
CA ASN A 156 25.21 -11.42 4.53
C ASN A 156 25.50 -11.35 6.04
N ASP A 157 24.48 -11.17 6.87
CA ASP A 157 24.62 -11.13 8.34
C ASP A 157 25.06 -12.48 8.91
N GLN A 158 24.52 -13.59 8.38
CA GLN A 158 24.97 -14.94 8.72
C GLN A 158 26.46 -15.12 8.42
N LEU A 159 26.92 -14.71 7.24
CA LEU A 159 28.33 -14.82 6.86
C LEU A 159 29.24 -13.95 7.73
N ASN A 160 28.79 -12.73 8.08
CA ASN A 160 29.53 -11.84 8.97
C ASN A 160 29.68 -12.43 10.39
N THR A 161 28.77 -13.33 10.80
CA THR A 161 28.80 -14.03 12.09
C THR A 161 29.32 -15.47 11.97
N PHE A 162 29.95 -15.84 10.86
CA PHE A 162 30.49 -17.17 10.58
C PHE A 162 29.46 -18.31 10.63
N GLN A 163 28.21 -18.02 10.27
CA GLN A 163 27.13 -18.99 10.15
C GLN A 163 26.87 -19.40 8.70
N ASP A 164 26.20 -20.54 8.53
CA ASP A 164 25.81 -21.05 7.21
C ASP A 164 24.67 -20.20 6.60
N THR A 165 24.75 -20.02 5.27
CA THR A 165 23.68 -19.38 4.50
C THR A 165 22.47 -20.30 4.36
N VAL A 166 21.28 -19.70 4.29
CA VAL A 166 20.01 -20.43 4.19
C VAL A 166 19.42 -20.41 2.79
N GLY A 167 18.60 -21.42 2.49
CA GLY A 167 17.74 -21.49 1.31
C GLY A 167 16.66 -20.41 1.30
N TRP A 168 15.99 -20.21 0.16
CA TRP A 168 14.86 -19.27 0.10
C TRP A 168 13.68 -19.76 0.93
N TRP A 169 13.39 -21.06 0.86
CA TRP A 169 12.35 -21.68 1.68
C TRP A 169 12.61 -21.56 3.17
N ASP A 170 13.85 -21.80 3.60
CA ASP A 170 14.24 -21.65 5.00
C ASP A 170 14.08 -20.19 5.48
N TYR A 171 14.43 -19.22 4.62
CA TYR A 171 14.27 -17.80 4.95
C TYR A 171 12.80 -17.36 5.05
N VAL A 172 11.93 -17.71 4.10
CA VAL A 172 10.51 -17.29 4.15
C VAL A 172 9.71 -18.00 5.25
N LEU A 173 10.24 -19.10 5.80
CA LEU A 173 9.71 -19.77 6.99
C LEU A 173 10.38 -19.29 8.28
N SER A 174 11.39 -18.43 8.20
CA SER A 174 12.14 -17.94 9.35
C SER A 174 11.36 -16.89 10.14
N ALA A 175 11.72 -16.75 11.42
CA ALA A 175 11.16 -15.71 12.28
C ALA A 175 11.50 -14.30 11.79
N ASP A 176 12.67 -14.09 11.18
CA ASP A 176 13.10 -12.79 10.67
C ASP A 176 12.13 -12.25 9.61
N PHE A 177 11.88 -13.04 8.56
CA PHE A 177 10.96 -12.66 7.48
C PHE A 177 9.55 -12.32 7.99
N TRP A 178 9.00 -13.15 8.89
CA TRP A 178 7.67 -12.92 9.44
C TRP A 178 7.64 -11.77 10.45
N ASN A 179 8.69 -11.59 11.24
CA ASN A 179 8.77 -10.47 12.17
C ASN A 179 8.76 -9.14 11.42
N ARG A 180 9.54 -9.02 10.33
CA ARG A 180 9.54 -7.82 9.47
C ARG A 180 8.20 -7.62 8.77
N SER A 181 7.63 -8.67 8.17
CA SER A 181 6.32 -8.59 7.48
C SER A 181 5.18 -8.20 8.42
N LEU A 182 5.06 -8.90 9.56
CA LEU A 182 3.95 -8.71 10.50
C LEU A 182 4.02 -7.37 11.24
N GLN A 183 5.22 -6.85 11.54
CA GLN A 183 5.35 -5.51 12.13
C GLN A 183 4.84 -4.43 11.17
N ASN A 184 5.25 -4.49 9.90
CA ASN A 184 4.77 -3.54 8.90
C ASN A 184 3.24 -3.65 8.74
N TRP A 185 2.69 -4.85 8.57
CA TRP A 185 1.23 -5.03 8.45
C TRP A 185 0.46 -4.54 9.66
N GLN A 186 0.98 -4.78 10.86
CA GLN A 186 0.36 -4.32 12.09
C GLN A 186 0.21 -2.79 12.10
N SER A 187 1.23 -2.07 11.64
CA SER A 187 1.20 -0.61 11.59
C SER A 187 0.14 -0.09 10.62
N GLU A 188 0.04 -0.69 9.43
CA GLU A 188 -0.98 -0.33 8.43
C GLU A 188 -2.39 -0.62 8.95
N PHE A 189 -2.61 -1.81 9.51
CA PHE A 189 -3.92 -2.18 10.05
C PHE A 189 -4.35 -1.26 11.19
N LEU A 190 -3.41 -0.79 12.00
CA LEU A 190 -3.66 0.23 13.00
C LEU A 190 -4.03 1.57 12.36
N ALA A 191 -3.32 2.01 11.33
CA ALA A 191 -3.56 3.27 10.64
C ALA A 191 -4.95 3.29 9.99
N ILE A 192 -5.27 2.31 9.12
CA ILE A 192 -6.58 2.24 8.44
C ILE A 192 -7.72 2.00 9.44
N GLY A 193 -7.51 1.13 10.44
CA GLY A 193 -8.51 0.88 11.48
C GLY A 193 -8.81 2.13 12.30
N SER A 194 -7.77 2.92 12.61
CA SER A 194 -7.92 4.21 13.29
C SER A 194 -8.68 5.19 12.42
N MET A 195 -8.35 5.30 11.13
CA MET A 195 -9.04 6.19 10.20
C MET A 195 -10.54 5.83 10.09
N VAL A 196 -10.86 4.54 9.90
CA VAL A 196 -12.25 4.04 9.82
C VAL A 196 -13.07 4.38 11.07
N VAL A 197 -12.48 4.26 12.26
CA VAL A 197 -13.18 4.53 13.53
C VAL A 197 -13.21 6.02 13.87
N LEU A 198 -12.09 6.72 13.74
CA LEU A 198 -11.97 8.12 14.14
C LEU A 198 -12.76 9.05 13.23
N SER A 199 -12.86 8.75 11.93
CA SER A 199 -13.65 9.53 10.96
C SER A 199 -15.16 9.55 11.27
N VAL A 200 -15.65 8.61 12.08
CA VAL A 200 -17.02 8.65 12.64
C VAL A 200 -17.23 9.90 13.51
N TYR A 201 -16.23 10.23 14.33
CA TYR A 201 -16.33 11.21 15.41
C TYR A 201 -15.62 12.52 15.13
N LEU A 202 -14.47 12.48 14.46
CA LEU A 202 -13.64 13.64 14.16
C LEU A 202 -14.02 14.26 12.81
N ARG A 203 -13.64 15.52 12.61
CA ARG A 203 -14.00 16.30 11.42
C ARG A 203 -12.79 17.10 10.94
N GLN A 204 -12.49 17.01 9.64
CA GLN A 204 -11.56 17.88 8.95
C GLN A 204 -12.32 18.63 7.86
N ARG A 205 -12.63 19.91 8.10
CA ARG A 205 -13.51 20.70 7.22
C ARG A 205 -12.99 20.72 5.77
N GLY A 206 -13.80 20.22 4.84
CA GLY A 206 -13.51 20.19 3.40
C GLY A 206 -12.56 19.06 2.97
N SER A 207 -12.32 18.07 3.83
CA SER A 207 -11.61 16.85 3.49
C SER A 207 -12.61 15.76 3.11
N PRO A 208 -12.36 15.00 2.02
CA PRO A 208 -13.20 13.87 1.64
C PRO A 208 -13.14 12.71 2.66
N GLU A 209 -12.08 12.65 3.46
CA GLU A 209 -11.82 11.62 4.49
C GLU A 209 -12.60 11.87 5.80
N SER A 210 -13.50 12.85 5.81
CA SER A 210 -14.37 13.11 6.96
C SER A 210 -15.72 13.65 6.53
N LYS A 211 -16.75 13.38 7.33
CA LYS A 211 -18.11 13.86 7.07
C LYS A 211 -18.18 15.39 7.18
N PRO A 212 -19.19 16.05 6.58
CA PRO A 212 -19.47 17.45 6.87
C PRO A 212 -19.60 17.70 8.37
N VAL A 213 -19.15 18.88 8.83
CA VAL A 213 -19.02 19.18 10.27
C VAL A 213 -20.35 19.07 11.01
N GLY A 214 -21.47 19.39 10.34
CA GLY A 214 -22.82 19.30 10.91
C GLY A 214 -23.45 17.90 10.90
N THR A 215 -22.80 16.92 10.27
CA THR A 215 -23.40 15.58 10.04
C THR A 215 -23.36 14.73 11.32
N PRO A 216 -24.47 14.06 11.69
CA PRO A 216 -24.52 13.14 12.82
C PRO A 216 -23.53 11.97 12.73
N HIS A 217 -23.10 11.44 13.88
CA HIS A 217 -22.13 10.32 13.93
C HIS A 217 -22.64 9.04 13.26
N HIS A 218 -23.94 8.76 13.26
CA HIS A 218 -24.49 7.52 12.70
C HIS A 218 -24.69 7.55 11.18
N SER A 219 -24.55 8.71 10.53
CA SER A 219 -24.67 8.85 9.07
C SER A 219 -23.40 8.36 8.37
N THR A 220 -23.57 7.55 7.33
CA THR A 220 -22.49 6.86 6.59
C THR A 220 -22.33 7.37 5.16
N ASP A 221 -23.42 7.81 4.51
CA ASP A 221 -23.46 8.12 3.06
C ASP A 221 -23.13 9.59 2.75
N GLU A 222 -22.36 10.26 3.61
CA GLU A 222 -22.02 11.70 3.48
C GLU A 222 -20.51 11.93 3.62
N SER A 223 -19.80 12.07 2.51
CA SER A 223 -18.41 12.56 2.46
C SER A 223 -18.37 14.10 2.31
N GLY A 224 -17.35 14.74 2.90
CA GLY A 224 -17.19 16.21 2.98
C GLY A 224 -16.43 16.87 1.83
#